data_AF-A0A6G8DI65-F1
#
_entry.id   AF-A0A6G8DI65-F1
#
_cell.length_a   1.000
_cell.length_b   1.000
_cell.length_c   1.000
_cell.angle_alpha   90.00
_cell.angle_beta   90.00
_cell.angle_gamma   90.00
#
_symmetry.space_group_name_H-M   'P 1'
#
loop_
_entity.id
_entity.type
_entity.pdbx_description
1 polymer ?
#
loop_
_entity_poly.entity_id
_entity_poly.type
_entity_poly.pdbx_seq_one_letter_code
_entity_poly.pdbx_strand_id
1 'polypeptide(L)'
;MNAKVEAKTFRLDGLKWLLVVLLVGAAVAGNSYYAEIPLLYRVLAIVALCLAAAFVAVQTEKGSSFWNLLREAQNEVRRVVWPTRQEATQTTLIVVVFVLLMAVILWGLDTGLGWLASKIIG
;
A
#
# COMPACT_ATOMS: atom_id res chain seq x y z
N MET A 1 -13.72 -28.56 22.68
CA MET A 1 -12.43 -29.26 22.49
C MET A 1 -11.42 -28.23 22.02
N ASN A 2 -10.46 -27.90 22.89
CA ASN A 2 -9.46 -26.85 22.67
C ASN A 2 -8.40 -27.39 21.70
N ALA A 3 -8.47 -27.02 20.43
CA ALA A 3 -7.37 -27.27 19.50
C ALA A 3 -6.21 -26.37 19.94
N LYS A 4 -5.26 -26.94 20.69
CA LYS A 4 -3.95 -26.31 20.88
C LYS A 4 -3.40 -26.06 19.48
N VAL A 5 -3.41 -24.81 19.05
CA VAL A 5 -2.62 -24.37 17.90
C VAL A 5 -1.18 -24.67 18.30
N GLU A 6 -0.62 -25.74 17.74
CA GLU A 6 0.80 -26.04 17.92
C GLU A 6 1.57 -24.80 17.44
N ALA A 7 2.18 -24.10 18.39
CA ALA A 7 3.10 -23.01 18.09
C ALA A 7 4.26 -23.63 17.30
N LYS A 8 4.20 -23.50 15.97
CA LYS A 8 5.29 -23.89 15.09
C LYS A 8 6.50 -23.07 15.56
N THR A 9 7.46 -23.74 16.17
CA THR A 9 8.63 -23.10 16.76
C THR A 9 9.69 -22.98 15.69
N PHE A 10 9.85 -21.80 15.09
CA PHE A 10 10.83 -21.64 14.04
C PHE A 10 12.19 -21.28 14.65
N ARG A 11 12.81 -22.28 15.27
CA ARG A 11 14.13 -22.16 15.94
C ARG A 11 15.27 -21.73 14.98
N LEU A 12 15.08 -21.88 13.67
CA LEU A 12 16.07 -21.58 12.63
C LEU A 12 15.83 -20.25 11.91
N ASP A 13 14.89 -19.42 12.38
CA ASP A 13 14.55 -18.16 11.70
C ASP A 13 15.71 -17.16 11.69
N GLY A 14 16.50 -17.09 12.76
CA GLY A 14 17.73 -16.29 12.77
C GLY A 14 18.71 -16.73 11.68
N LEU A 15 18.85 -18.04 11.46
CA LEU A 15 19.73 -18.60 10.42
C LEU A 15 19.19 -18.34 9.01
N LYS A 16 17.87 -18.43 8.81
CA LYS A 16 17.22 -18.09 7.53
C LYS A 16 17.38 -16.61 7.20
N TRP A 17 17.25 -15.73 8.19
CA TRP A 17 17.48 -14.29 8.00
C TRP A 17 18.94 -13.98 7.68
N LEU A 18 19.89 -14.66 8.34
CA LEU A 18 21.31 -14.56 7.98
C LEU A 18 21.53 -14.98 6.52
N LEU A 19 20.92 -16.10 6.09
CA LEU A 19 21.01 -16.57 4.70
C LEU A 19 20.40 -15.55 3.72
N VAL A 20 19.26 -14.94 4.04
CA VAL A 20 18.65 -13.88 3.21
C VAL A 20 19.59 -12.68 3.07
N VAL A 21 20.18 -12.20 4.17
CA VAL A 21 21.14 -11.08 4.13
C VAL A 21 22.36 -11.44 3.29
N LEU A 22 22.85 -12.67 3.40
CA LEU A 22 24.00 -13.16 2.62
C LEU A 22 23.66 -13.24 1.13
N LEU A 23 22.48 -13.75 0.76
CA LEU A 23 22.00 -13.79 -0.63
C LEU A 23 21.84 -12.39 -1.23
N VAL A 24 21.28 -11.45 -0.48
CA VAL A 24 21.11 -10.05 -0.94
C VAL A 24 22.48 -9.38 -1.06
N GLY A 25 23.37 -9.57 -0.09
CA GLY A 25 24.74 -9.08 -0.15
C GLY A 25 25.51 -9.63 -1.35
N ALA A 26 25.35 -10.92 -1.64
CA ALA A 26 25.91 -11.56 -2.83
C ALA A 26 25.33 -11.01 -4.14
N ALA A 27 24.03 -10.69 -4.18
CA ALA A 27 23.41 -10.06 -5.34
C ALA A 27 23.97 -8.64 -5.59
N VAL A 28 24.16 -7.85 -4.53
CA VAL A 28 24.72 -6.48 -4.62
C VAL A 28 26.20 -6.52 -5.00
N ALA A 29 27.00 -7.35 -4.33
CA ALA A 29 28.43 -7.51 -4.63
C ALA A 29 28.67 -8.15 -6.01
N GLY A 30 27.83 -9.10 -6.41
CA GLY A 30 27.85 -9.68 -7.74
C GLY A 30 27.53 -8.64 -8.81
N ASN A 31 26.55 -7.76 -8.56
CA ASN A 31 26.22 -6.67 -9.48
C ASN A 31 27.38 -5.68 -9.69
N SER A 32 28.14 -5.37 -8.63
CA SER A 32 29.29 -4.46 -8.72
C SER A 32 30.54 -5.10 -9.32
N TYR A 33 30.81 -6.38 -9.03
CA TYR A 33 31.98 -7.10 -9.56
C TYR A 33 31.81 -7.49 -11.03
N TYR A 34 30.61 -7.92 -11.43
CA TYR A 34 30.31 -8.31 -12.82
C TYR A 34 29.79 -7.13 -13.65
N ALA A 35 30.41 -5.96 -13.51
CA ALA A 35 30.05 -4.75 -14.27
C ALA A 35 30.35 -4.86 -15.78
N GLU A 36 31.29 -5.74 -16.16
CA GLU A 36 31.73 -5.94 -17.55
C GLU A 36 30.88 -6.95 -18.33
N ILE A 37 29.97 -7.68 -17.67
CA ILE A 37 29.05 -8.64 -18.31
C ILE A 37 27.86 -7.90 -18.94
N PRO A 38 27.34 -8.34 -20.10
CA PRO A 38 26.13 -7.79 -20.69
C PRO A 38 24.96 -7.70 -19.69
N LEU A 39 24.27 -6.56 -19.69
CA LEU A 39 23.25 -6.18 -18.71
C LEU A 39 22.17 -7.26 -18.51
N LEU A 40 21.76 -7.96 -19.57
CA LEU A 40 20.71 -8.98 -19.53
C LEU A 40 21.04 -10.13 -18.57
N TYR A 41 22.24 -10.69 -18.64
CA TYR A 41 22.65 -11.82 -17.80
C TYR A 41 22.75 -11.42 -16.32
N ARG A 42 23.21 -10.19 -16.05
CA ARG A 42 23.30 -9.64 -14.69
C ARG A 42 21.92 -9.46 -14.07
N VAL A 43 20.98 -8.89 -14.81
CA VAL A 43 19.59 -8.71 -14.34
C VAL A 43 18.93 -10.05 -14.07
N LEU A 44 19.09 -11.04 -14.96
CA LEU A 44 18.55 -12.38 -14.74
C LEU A 44 19.13 -13.06 -13.48
N ALA A 45 20.45 -12.95 -13.26
CA ALA A 45 21.10 -13.49 -12.07
C ALA A 45 20.60 -12.83 -10.77
N ILE A 46 20.43 -11.50 -10.78
CA ILE A 46 19.89 -10.74 -9.64
C ILE A 46 18.43 -11.14 -9.38
N VAL A 47 17.61 -11.24 -10.42
CA VAL A 47 16.21 -11.67 -10.28
C VAL A 47 16.14 -13.07 -9.68
N ALA A 48 16.97 -14.01 -10.14
CA ALA A 48 17.03 -15.36 -9.59
C ALA A 48 17.44 -15.37 -8.10
N LEU A 49 18.44 -14.57 -7.71
CA LEU A 49 18.87 -14.43 -6.31
C LEU A 49 17.80 -13.77 -5.44
N CYS A 50 17.12 -12.74 -5.95
CA CYS A 50 15.99 -12.11 -5.28
C CYS A 50 14.84 -13.09 -5.06
N LEU A 51 14.51 -13.92 -6.05
CA LEU A 51 13.48 -14.94 -5.93
C LEU A 51 13.86 -16.01 -4.89
N ALA A 52 15.12 -16.45 -4.88
CA ALA A 52 15.61 -17.38 -3.87
C ALA A 52 15.56 -16.78 -2.45
N ALA A 53 15.97 -15.52 -2.29
CA ALA A 53 15.89 -14.80 -1.02
C ALA A 53 14.43 -14.63 -0.56
N ALA A 54 13.52 -14.27 -1.46
CA ALA A 54 12.09 -14.17 -1.18
C ALA A 54 11.49 -15.53 -0.77
N PHE A 55 11.87 -16.61 -1.46
CA PHE A 55 11.41 -17.96 -1.14
C PHE A 55 11.85 -18.42 0.26
N VAL A 56 13.08 -18.08 0.67
CA VAL A 56 13.58 -18.36 2.03
C VAL A 56 12.88 -17.47 3.05
N ALA A 57 12.66 -16.19 2.74
CA ALA A 57 11.99 -15.25 3.63
C ALA A 57 10.53 -15.65 3.91
N VAL A 58 9.78 -16.11 2.91
CA VAL A 58 8.38 -16.57 3.08
C VAL A 58 8.28 -17.80 3.99
N GLN A 59 9.33 -18.61 4.10
CA GLN A 59 9.38 -19.78 4.98
C GLN A 59 9.73 -19.47 6.46
N THR A 60 9.85 -18.19 6.85
CA THR A 60 10.07 -17.77 8.25
C THR A 60 8.76 -17.47 8.99
N GLU A 61 8.78 -17.35 10.32
CA GLU A 61 7.63 -16.93 11.16
C GLU A 61 7.00 -15.66 10.63
N LYS A 62 7.81 -14.67 10.26
CA LYS A 62 7.34 -13.40 9.71
C LYS A 62 6.54 -13.60 8.42
N GLY A 63 6.98 -14.52 7.56
CA GLY A 63 6.25 -14.90 6.35
C GLY A 63 4.89 -15.53 6.65
N SER A 64 4.84 -16.50 7.58
CA SER A 64 3.59 -17.13 8.00
C SER A 64 2.61 -16.16 8.66
N SER A 65 3.12 -15.27 9.52
CA SER A 65 2.31 -14.23 10.16
C SER A 65 1.74 -13.24 9.16
N PHE A 66 2.54 -12.84 8.16
CA PHE A 66 2.06 -11.98 7.07
C PHE A 66 0.93 -12.65 6.26
N TRP A 67 1.03 -13.95 5.97
CA TRP A 67 -0.05 -14.71 5.32
C TRP A 67 -1.33 -14.75 6.15
N ASN A 68 -1.21 -14.90 7.47
CA ASN A 68 -2.37 -14.85 8.36
C ASN A 68 -3.01 -13.45 8.37
N LEU A 69 -2.22 -12.38 8.45
CA LEU A 69 -2.71 -11.00 8.35
C LEU A 69 -3.42 -10.74 7.00
N LEU A 70 -2.90 -11.29 5.90
CA LEU A 70 -3.54 -11.17 4.59
C LEU A 70 -4.90 -11.87 4.56
N ARG A 71 -5.01 -13.06 5.17
CA ARG A 71 -6.27 -13.80 5.30
C ARG A 71 -7.27 -13.05 6.19
N GLU A 72 -6.80 -12.49 7.30
CA GLU A 72 -7.62 -11.66 8.18
C GLU A 72 -8.10 -10.40 7.48
N ALA A 73 -7.23 -9.71 6.73
CA ALA A 73 -7.59 -8.55 5.92
C ALA A 73 -8.63 -8.88 4.84
N GLN A 74 -8.50 -10.03 4.17
CA GLN A 74 -9.52 -10.48 3.21
C GLN A 74 -10.87 -10.75 3.88
N ASN A 75 -10.87 -11.31 5.09
CA ASN A 75 -12.09 -11.53 5.85
C ASN A 75 -12.72 -10.20 6.30
N GLU A 76 -11.91 -9.20 6.63
CA GLU A 76 -12.39 -7.87 7.02
C GLU A 76 -12.92 -7.07 5.83
N VAL A 77 -12.28 -7.16 4.66
CA VAL A 77 -12.79 -6.57 3.41
C VAL A 77 -14.15 -7.14 3.03
N ARG A 78 -14.42 -8.42 3.35
CA ARG A 78 -15.75 -9.02 3.16
C ARG A 78 -16.80 -8.52 4.16
N ARG A 79 -16.37 -7.97 5.30
CA ARG A 79 -17.25 -7.34 6.30
C ARG A 79 -17.52 -5.87 6.01
N VAL A 80 -16.76 -5.25 5.11
CA VAL A 80 -17.04 -3.91 4.62
C VAL A 80 -18.35 -3.97 3.84
N VAL A 81 -19.41 -3.44 4.45
CA VAL A 81 -20.68 -3.22 3.78
C VAL A 81 -20.45 -2.05 2.82
N TRP A 82 -20.23 -2.38 1.55
CA TRP A 82 -20.14 -1.36 0.52
C TRP A 82 -21.52 -0.71 0.35
N PRO A 83 -21.58 0.63 0.31
CA PRO A 83 -22.84 1.34 0.19
C PRO A 83 -23.52 0.93 -1.10
N THR A 84 -24.85 0.82 -1.04
CA THR A 84 -25.64 0.56 -2.25
C THR A 84 -25.51 1.72 -3.22
N ARG A 85 -25.68 1.48 -4.53
CA ARG A 85 -25.63 2.56 -5.54
C ARG A 85 -26.57 3.71 -5.22
N GLN A 86 -27.68 3.42 -4.54
CA GLN A 86 -28.66 4.41 -4.13
C GLN A 86 -28.15 5.29 -2.98
N GLU A 87 -27.55 4.71 -1.94
CA GLU A 87 -26.92 5.47 -0.83
C GLU A 87 -25.78 6.34 -1.33
N ALA A 88 -24.89 5.78 -2.16
CA ALA A 88 -23.78 6.53 -2.74
C ALA A 88 -24.27 7.74 -3.55
N THR A 89 -25.29 7.53 -4.40
CA THR A 89 -25.87 8.59 -5.23
C THR A 89 -26.57 9.65 -4.37
N GLN A 90 -27.29 9.24 -3.32
CA GLN A 90 -27.96 10.17 -2.41
C GLN A 90 -26.94 11.05 -1.68
N THR A 91 -25.87 10.47 -1.13
CA THR A 91 -24.80 11.24 -0.48
C THR A 91 -24.10 12.17 -1.47
N THR A 92 -23.79 11.72 -2.69
CA THR A 92 -23.22 12.59 -3.72
C THR A 92 -24.15 13.75 -4.06
N LEU A 93 -25.46 13.50 -4.21
CA LEU A 93 -26.43 14.55 -4.53
C LEU A 93 -26.55 15.57 -3.40
N ILE A 94 -26.56 15.13 -2.13
CA ILE A 94 -26.53 16.02 -0.97
C ILE A 94 -25.28 16.92 -1.02
N VAL A 95 -24.10 16.35 -1.27
CA VAL A 95 -22.85 17.11 -1.37
C VAL A 95 -22.89 18.10 -2.55
N VAL A 96 -23.40 17.69 -3.71
CA VAL A 96 -23.54 18.57 -4.88
C VAL A 96 -24.45 19.75 -4.60
N VAL A 97 -25.60 19.53 -3.96
CA VAL A 97 -26.52 20.61 -3.56
C VAL A 97 -25.83 21.57 -2.59
N PHE A 98 -25.11 21.03 -1.60
CA PHE A 98 -24.38 21.84 -0.63
C PHE A 98 -23.30 22.71 -1.30
N VAL A 99 -22.51 22.14 -2.21
CA VAL A 99 -21.47 22.86 -2.97
C VAL A 99 -22.07 23.94 -3.85
N LEU A 100 -23.19 23.67 -4.53
CA LEU A 100 -23.90 24.67 -5.35
C LEU A 100 -24.41 25.82 -4.51
N LEU A 101 -24.99 25.53 -3.34
CA LEU A 101 -25.47 26.56 -2.42
C LEU A 101 -24.32 27.44 -1.92
N MET A 102 -23.20 26.84 -1.51
CA MET A 102 -22.01 27.58 -1.11
C MET A 102 -21.45 28.42 -2.25
N ALA A 103 -21.40 27.89 -3.47
CA ALA A 103 -20.94 28.62 -4.65
C ALA A 103 -21.80 29.86 -4.94
N VAL A 104 -23.13 29.76 -4.83
CA VAL A 104 -24.03 30.90 -5.01
C VAL A 104 -23.84 31.95 -3.92
N ILE A 105 -23.68 31.53 -2.66
CA ILE A 105 -23.45 32.45 -1.53
C ILE A 105 -22.14 33.21 -1.72
N LEU A 106 -21.05 32.49 -2.01
CA LEU A 106 -19.75 33.10 -2.25
C LEU A 106 -19.79 34.04 -3.46
N TRP A 107 -20.38 33.60 -4.57
CA TRP A 107 -20.54 34.45 -5.76
C TRP A 107 -21.30 35.75 -5.46
N GLY A 108 -22.38 35.67 -4.68
CA GLY A 108 -23.14 36.84 -4.25
C GLY A 108 -22.33 37.77 -3.34
N LEU A 109 -21.58 37.20 -2.39
CA LEU A 109 -20.69 37.95 -1.51
C LEU A 109 -19.56 38.63 -2.30
N ASP A 110 -18.89 37.90 -3.19
CA ASP A 110 -17.79 38.41 -4.01
C ASP A 110 -18.26 39.52 -4.95
N THR A 111 -19.44 39.38 -5.56
CA THR A 111 -20.03 40.42 -6.41
C THR A 111 -20.43 41.64 -5.58
N GLY A 112 -21.01 41.44 -4.40
CA GLY A 112 -21.41 42.53 -3.49
C GLY A 112 -20.22 43.30 -2.92
N LEU A 113 -19.21 42.57 -2.43
CA LEU A 113 -17.95 43.15 -1.94
C LEU A 113 -17.18 43.79 -3.09
N GLY A 114 -17.15 43.19 -4.28
CA GLY A 114 -16.53 43.76 -5.47
C GLY A 114 -17.20 45.06 -5.92
N TRP A 115 -18.53 45.12 -5.91
CA TRP A 115 -19.27 46.36 -6.20
C TRP A 115 -19.01 47.45 -5.16
N LEU A 116 -18.96 47.08 -3.87
CA LEU A 116 -18.65 48.01 -2.79
C LEU A 116 -17.21 48.51 -2.87
N ALA A 117 -16.25 47.62 -3.11
CA ALA A 117 -14.84 47.94 -3.30
C ALA A 117 -14.63 48.84 -4.54
N SER A 118 -15.33 48.57 -5.64
CA SER A 118 -15.30 49.42 -6.84
C SER A 118 -15.86 50.82 -6.60
N LYS A 119 -16.77 51.00 -5.63
CA LYS A 119 -17.27 52.33 -5.21
C LYS A 119 -16.35 53.06 -4.24
N ILE A 120 -15.43 52.36 -3.59
CA ILE A 120 -14.47 52.92 -2.63
C ILE A 120 -13.12 53.22 -3.31
N ILE A 121 -12.69 52.35 -4.21
CA ILE A 121 -11.43 52.45 -4.98
C ILE A 121 -11.64 53.20 -6.31
N GLY A 122 -12.90 53.32 -6.76
CA GLY A 122 -13.32 54.31 -7.74
C GLY A 122 -13.53 55.67 -7.09
#